data_AF-A0A947AEJ4-F1
#
_entry.id   AF-A0A947AEJ4-F1
#
_cell.length_a   1.000
_cell.length_b   1.000
_cell.length_c   1.000
_cell.angle_alpha   90.00
_cell.angle_beta   90.00
_cell.angle_gamma   90.00
#
_symmetry.space_group_name_H-M   'P 1'
#
loop_
_entity.id
_entity.type
_entity.pdbx_description
1 polymer ?
#
loop_
_entity_poly.entity_id
_entity_poly.type
_entity_poly.pdbx_seq_one_letter_code
_entity_poly.pdbx_strand_id
1 'polypeptide(L)'
;GTATTVASAPVQMASTGLVTVKSDNFIMTVDEFGRISQMELLEVKYHDEEGNNLKILSPSEVKPLEVRFSDAKLNDEAFRIPYINTGSQSVDVSNGPQTVTLTQTLSSITVTKKITFKPTGQYDVTVTTSASTPYFITPGHRPVADQSMYMLVRGALVKGSDDIINTVEDGDAEGYEKFPSAKIASAFDRYVASMFFDFDKGLNVSILKEANGDPLIFVQGSDTLELNAYIGPKEEKILSAIHPELTDAIEFGWFSFLAKPFFKVLLWINDYVGNWGWAIILFTLLVKFVLFPLSYKGMMSMNKLKDLAPKMKEIKEKYKGDPAKMNAQMMEMYKKHGANPMGGCLPLILQIPVFFALYRVLLNADELQGAGWILWIENLAVMDPYFVLPVLMGASMWFQQKITPSNFTDPLQEKIFKWFPVIMTVFFVYFPSGLVLYWLVNNLFTIAQQYFINHMYAKQKAVAVAAHKKSKD
;
A
#
# COMPACT_ATOMS: atom_id res chain seq x y z
N GLY A 1 11.79 40.67 -15.94
CA GLY A 1 10.46 40.15 -15.60
C GLY A 1 10.56 39.55 -14.23
N THR A 2 9.99 40.21 -13.23
CA THR A 2 10.09 39.86 -11.82
C THR A 2 9.32 38.58 -11.52
N ALA A 3 10.05 37.55 -11.10
CA ALA A 3 9.48 36.31 -10.59
C ALA A 3 8.67 36.63 -9.33
N THR A 4 7.36 36.41 -9.41
CA THR A 4 6.45 36.51 -8.27
C THR A 4 6.80 35.35 -7.35
N THR A 5 7.53 35.63 -6.27
CA THR A 5 7.73 34.70 -5.17
C THR A 5 6.36 34.38 -4.58
N VAL A 6 5.86 33.17 -4.82
CA VAL A 6 4.72 32.62 -4.08
C VAL A 6 5.14 32.66 -2.61
N ALA A 7 4.51 33.53 -1.82
CA ALA A 7 4.80 33.62 -0.40
C ALA A 7 4.50 32.26 0.24
N SER A 8 5.50 31.66 0.87
CA SER A 8 5.31 30.48 1.70
C SER A 8 4.30 30.83 2.80
N ALA A 9 3.31 29.95 3.01
CA ALA A 9 2.29 30.16 4.02
C ALA A 9 2.95 30.31 5.42
N PRO A 10 2.51 31.27 6.25
CA PRO A 10 3.05 31.41 7.59
C PRO A 10 2.68 30.16 8.42
N VAL A 11 3.71 29.40 8.80
CA VAL A 11 3.59 28.30 9.76
C VAL A 11 3.40 28.90 11.14
N GLN A 12 2.15 28.96 11.60
CA GLN A 12 1.83 29.49 12.92
C GLN A 12 1.92 28.37 13.96
N MET A 13 2.94 28.41 14.82
CA MET A 13 3.09 27.47 15.94
C MET A 13 2.17 27.85 17.10
N ALA A 14 1.50 26.81 17.66
CA ALA A 14 0.68 26.81 18.87
C ALA A 14 -0.52 27.78 18.85
N SER A 15 -1.60 27.34 18.20
CA SER A 15 -2.94 27.92 18.36
C SER A 15 -3.66 27.31 19.57
N THR A 16 -4.43 28.13 20.28
CA THR A 16 -5.30 27.63 21.35
C THR A 16 -6.45 26.80 20.75
N GLY A 17 -6.79 25.68 21.38
CA GLY A 17 -7.87 24.81 20.90
C GLY A 17 -9.22 25.50 21.02
N LEU A 18 -9.92 25.68 19.90
CA LEU A 18 -11.26 26.26 19.83
C LEU A 18 -12.34 25.23 20.15
N VAL A 19 -12.14 23.99 19.70
CA VAL A 19 -13.04 22.85 19.90
C VAL A 19 -12.22 21.57 20.07
N THR A 20 -12.59 20.74 21.05
CA THR A 20 -12.11 19.36 21.20
C THR A 20 -13.23 18.37 20.90
N VAL A 21 -13.06 17.56 19.87
CA VAL A 21 -13.99 16.47 19.50
C VAL A 21 -13.45 15.16 20.05
N LYS A 22 -14.27 14.42 20.79
CA LYS A 22 -13.92 13.12 21.36
C LYS A 22 -14.77 12.01 20.75
N SER A 23 -14.14 10.87 20.53
CA SER A 23 -14.72 9.61 20.08
C SER A 23 -14.14 8.48 20.94
N ASP A 24 -14.71 7.29 20.85
CA ASP A 24 -14.11 6.07 21.40
C ASP A 24 -12.72 5.79 20.83
N ASN A 25 -12.45 6.20 19.57
CA ASN A 25 -11.23 5.85 18.84
C ASN A 25 -10.30 7.04 18.57
N PHE A 26 -10.74 8.28 18.80
CA PHE A 26 -9.92 9.46 18.50
C PHE A 26 -10.20 10.67 19.39
N ILE A 27 -9.20 11.56 19.48
CA ILE A 27 -9.38 12.94 19.94
C ILE A 27 -8.94 13.88 18.82
N MET A 28 -9.83 14.77 18.39
CA MET A 28 -9.55 15.76 17.35
C MET A 28 -9.62 17.16 17.93
N THR A 29 -8.64 18.00 17.59
CA THR A 29 -8.59 19.40 18.01
C THR A 29 -8.79 20.31 16.82
N VAL A 30 -9.73 21.24 16.93
CA VAL A 30 -9.91 22.35 15.98
C VAL A 30 -9.32 23.60 16.60
N ASP A 31 -8.49 24.32 15.86
CA ASP A 31 -7.88 25.55 16.33
C ASP A 31 -8.73 26.80 16.11
N GLU A 32 -8.25 27.93 16.63
CA GLU A 32 -8.87 29.25 16.49
C GLU A 32 -9.06 29.70 15.03
N PHE A 33 -8.34 29.12 14.07
CA PHE A 33 -8.52 29.39 12.64
C PHE A 33 -9.46 28.39 11.95
N GLY A 34 -10.17 27.58 12.74
CA GLY A 34 -11.16 26.62 12.25
C GLY A 34 -10.55 25.45 11.48
N ARG A 35 -9.28 25.13 11.74
CA ARG A 35 -8.53 24.04 11.09
C ARG A 35 -8.44 22.86 12.04
N ILE A 36 -8.38 21.64 11.51
CA ILE A 36 -8.08 20.46 12.33
C ILE A 36 -6.57 20.51 12.65
N SER A 37 -6.21 20.95 13.86
CA SER A 37 -4.82 21.17 14.24
C SER A 37 -4.13 19.89 14.69
N GLN A 38 -4.89 18.94 15.24
CA GLN A 38 -4.41 17.62 15.63
C GLN A 38 -5.51 16.56 15.56
N MET A 39 -5.10 15.33 15.26
CA MET A 39 -5.90 14.11 15.39
C MET A 39 -5.04 13.07 16.14
N GLU A 40 -5.53 12.64 17.29
CA GLU A 40 -4.92 11.61 18.13
C GLU A 40 -5.69 10.30 17.97
N LEU A 41 -4.99 9.21 17.65
CA LEU A 41 -5.57 7.87 17.57
C LEU A 41 -5.43 7.16 18.93
N LEU A 42 -6.55 6.66 19.47
CA LEU A 42 -6.63 6.12 20.84
C LEU A 42 -6.46 4.60 20.91
N GLU A 43 -6.45 3.92 19.77
CA GLU A 43 -6.30 2.46 19.76
C GLU A 43 -4.85 2.08 20.10
N VAL A 44 -4.71 1.04 20.92
CA VAL A 44 -3.40 0.56 21.42
C VAL A 44 -2.43 0.23 20.30
N LYS A 45 -2.92 -0.22 19.13
CA LYS A 45 -2.08 -0.51 17.94
C LYS A 45 -1.32 0.70 17.40
N TYR A 46 -1.74 1.91 17.75
CA TYR A 46 -1.09 3.16 17.35
C TYR A 46 -0.18 3.76 18.41
N HIS A 47 -0.19 3.26 19.65
CA HIS A 47 0.61 3.87 20.70
C HIS A 47 2.11 3.88 20.34
N ASP A 48 2.80 4.96 20.71
CA ASP A 48 4.25 5.03 20.58
C ASP A 48 4.97 4.12 21.61
N GLU A 49 6.30 4.05 21.54
CA GLU A 49 7.11 3.25 22.47
C GLU A 49 6.95 3.68 23.95
N GLU A 50 6.48 4.90 24.20
CA GLU A 50 6.21 5.45 25.53
C GLU A 50 4.75 5.22 25.98
N GLY A 51 3.90 4.68 25.11
CA GLY A 51 2.49 4.42 25.36
C GLY A 51 1.56 5.62 25.12
N ASN A 52 2.04 6.70 24.49
CA ASN A 52 1.21 7.85 24.15
C ASN A 52 0.39 7.60 22.88
N ASN A 53 -0.76 8.27 22.78
CA ASN A 53 -1.58 8.28 21.57
C ASN A 53 -0.81 8.83 20.37
N LEU A 54 -1.00 8.22 19.20
CA LEU A 54 -0.38 8.70 17.97
C LEU A 54 -1.02 9.99 17.49
N LYS A 55 -0.21 11.03 17.35
CA LYS A 55 -0.56 12.30 16.74
C LYS A 55 -0.21 12.29 15.26
N ILE A 56 -1.22 12.33 14.39
CA ILE A 56 -0.99 12.13 12.95
C ILE A 56 -0.81 13.43 12.16
N LEU A 57 -0.97 14.61 12.77
CA LEU A 57 -0.76 15.90 12.08
C LEU A 57 0.47 16.62 12.61
N SER A 58 1.39 16.97 11.70
CA SER A 58 2.60 17.75 12.02
C SER A 58 2.24 19.18 12.45
N PRO A 59 2.78 19.71 13.57
CA PRO A 59 2.51 21.07 14.04
C PRO A 59 2.91 22.18 13.05
N SER A 60 3.91 21.93 12.20
CA SER A 60 4.48 22.93 11.29
C SER A 60 3.89 22.92 9.89
N GLU A 61 2.94 22.04 9.62
CA GLU A 61 2.39 21.85 8.27
C GLU A 61 1.00 22.46 8.10
N VAL A 62 0.63 22.74 6.84
CA VAL A 62 -0.73 23.19 6.49
C VAL A 62 -1.75 22.16 6.96
N LYS A 63 -2.79 22.66 7.64
CA LYS A 63 -3.77 21.83 8.36
C LYS A 63 -5.03 21.58 7.53
N PRO A 64 -5.71 20.42 7.73
CA PRO A 64 -7.03 20.20 7.16
C PRO A 64 -8.01 21.31 7.51
N LEU A 65 -8.90 21.62 6.56
CA LEU A 65 -9.90 22.69 6.64
C LEU A 65 -9.35 24.12 6.63
N GLU A 66 -8.05 24.32 6.36
CA GLU A 66 -7.54 25.67 6.07
C GLU A 66 -8.22 26.23 4.81
N VAL A 67 -8.72 27.47 4.93
CA VAL A 67 -9.38 28.20 3.84
C VAL A 67 -8.46 29.32 3.37
N ARG A 68 -8.27 29.42 2.07
CA ARG A 68 -7.50 30.49 1.41
C ARG A 68 -8.38 31.24 0.43
N PHE A 69 -8.26 32.56 0.38
CA PHE A 69 -9.04 33.41 -0.52
C PHE A 69 -8.20 33.81 -1.73
N SER A 70 -8.84 33.95 -2.90
CA SER A 70 -8.16 34.51 -4.08
C SER A 70 -7.81 35.99 -3.92
N ASP A 71 -8.60 36.73 -3.13
CA ASP A 71 -8.28 38.11 -2.76
C ASP A 71 -7.20 38.12 -1.66
N ALA A 72 -6.06 38.76 -1.96
CA ALA A 72 -4.91 38.76 -1.07
C ALA A 72 -5.16 39.45 0.28
N LYS A 73 -5.94 40.53 0.31
CA LYS A 73 -6.24 41.25 1.56
C LYS A 73 -7.15 40.41 2.44
N LEU A 74 -8.18 39.83 1.83
CA LEU A 74 -9.10 38.95 2.53
C LEU A 74 -8.40 37.69 3.05
N ASN A 75 -7.48 37.14 2.26
CA ASN A 75 -6.65 36.01 2.66
C ASN A 75 -5.80 36.37 3.88
N ASP A 76 -5.09 37.51 3.84
CA ASP A 76 -4.29 37.99 4.97
C ASP A 76 -5.11 38.19 6.25
N GLU A 77 -6.34 38.68 6.13
CA GLU A 77 -7.26 38.80 7.27
C GLU A 77 -7.67 37.42 7.81
N ALA A 78 -7.96 36.46 6.94
CA ALA A 78 -8.38 35.12 7.33
C ALA A 78 -7.32 34.36 8.16
N PHE A 79 -6.03 34.67 7.96
CA PHE A 79 -4.91 34.13 8.76
C PHE A 79 -4.62 34.90 10.06
N ARG A 80 -5.31 36.01 10.33
CA ARG A 80 -5.10 36.84 11.52
C ARG A 80 -6.30 36.91 12.43
N ILE A 81 -7.51 36.87 11.87
CA ILE A 81 -8.76 37.01 12.61
C ILE A 81 -9.26 35.60 12.97
N PRO A 82 -9.37 35.24 14.27
CA PRO A 82 -9.85 33.92 14.65
C PRO A 82 -11.35 33.75 14.36
N TYR A 83 -11.76 32.49 14.19
CA TYR A 83 -13.16 32.09 14.21
C TYR A 83 -13.71 32.18 15.64
N ILE A 84 -14.99 32.47 15.74
CA ILE A 84 -15.78 32.41 16.96
C ILE A 84 -16.60 31.12 16.92
N ASN A 85 -16.49 30.32 17.97
CA ASN A 85 -17.36 29.17 18.22
C ASN A 85 -18.57 29.62 19.06
N THR A 86 -19.77 29.41 18.56
CA THR A 86 -21.02 29.72 19.29
C THR A 86 -21.57 28.53 20.09
N GLY A 87 -21.00 27.33 19.91
CA GLY A 87 -21.40 26.10 20.58
C GLY A 87 -20.43 25.65 21.68
N SER A 88 -20.50 24.35 22.01
CA SER A 88 -19.62 23.74 23.01
C SER A 88 -18.16 23.71 22.56
N GLN A 89 -17.24 23.97 23.49
CA GLN A 89 -15.79 23.83 23.27
C GLN A 89 -15.33 22.37 23.33
N SER A 90 -16.16 21.47 23.85
CA SER A 90 -15.93 20.03 23.78
C SER A 90 -17.20 19.32 23.35
N VAL A 91 -17.08 18.44 22.36
CA VAL A 91 -18.18 17.62 21.84
C VAL A 91 -17.77 16.16 21.82
N ASP A 92 -18.69 15.27 22.15
CA ASP A 92 -18.49 13.82 22.15
C ASP A 92 -19.36 13.21 21.04
N VAL A 93 -18.72 12.56 20.07
CA VAL A 93 -19.39 11.96 18.91
C VAL A 93 -19.55 10.45 19.04
N SER A 94 -19.16 9.85 20.16
CA SER A 94 -19.19 8.38 20.35
C SER A 94 -20.60 7.81 20.22
N ASN A 95 -21.61 8.58 20.64
CA ASN A 95 -23.02 8.19 20.57
C ASN A 95 -23.78 8.76 19.35
N GLY A 96 -23.09 9.43 18.42
CA GLY A 96 -23.68 9.96 17.20
C GLY A 96 -23.13 11.32 16.78
N PRO A 97 -23.52 11.81 15.59
CA PRO A 97 -22.93 13.01 15.02
C PRO A 97 -23.16 14.27 15.86
N GLN A 98 -22.16 15.14 15.94
CA GLN A 98 -22.25 16.45 16.60
C GLN A 98 -21.85 17.55 15.64
N THR A 99 -22.60 18.65 15.64
CA THR A 99 -22.35 19.80 14.77
C THR A 99 -21.76 20.97 15.53
N VAL A 100 -20.72 21.57 14.95
CA VAL A 100 -20.06 22.78 15.43
C VAL A 100 -20.17 23.84 14.35
N THR A 101 -20.54 25.06 14.75
CA THR A 101 -20.63 26.21 13.84
C THR A 101 -19.60 27.25 14.25
N LEU A 102 -18.69 27.54 13.32
CA LEU A 102 -17.64 28.52 13.47
C LEU A 102 -17.92 29.72 12.56
N THR A 103 -17.79 30.94 13.08
CA THR A 103 -18.02 32.16 12.31
C THR A 103 -16.80 33.07 12.37
N GLN A 104 -16.32 33.52 11.21
CA GLN A 104 -15.21 34.46 11.08
C GLN A 104 -15.71 35.69 10.33
N THR A 105 -15.73 36.84 11.00
CA THR A 105 -16.14 38.11 10.40
C THR A 105 -14.92 38.85 9.90
N LEU A 106 -14.79 38.96 8.58
CA LEU A 106 -13.73 39.68 7.88
C LEU A 106 -14.25 41.06 7.44
N SER A 107 -13.39 41.89 6.85
CA SER A 107 -13.73 43.27 6.48
C SER A 107 -14.86 43.37 5.44
N SER A 108 -14.91 42.45 4.49
CA SER A 108 -15.87 42.45 3.37
C SER A 108 -16.89 41.31 3.40
N ILE A 109 -16.60 40.23 4.11
CA ILE A 109 -17.46 39.05 4.18
C ILE A 109 -17.47 38.43 5.58
N THR A 110 -18.51 37.65 5.86
CA THR A 110 -18.54 36.70 6.97
C THR A 110 -18.44 35.29 6.43
N VAL A 111 -17.51 34.51 6.97
CA VAL A 111 -17.32 33.09 6.66
C VAL A 111 -17.97 32.27 7.77
N THR A 112 -18.85 31.34 7.40
CA THR A 112 -19.44 30.39 8.33
C THR A 112 -19.02 28.98 7.93
N LYS A 113 -18.41 28.26 8.87
CA LYS A 113 -18.02 26.86 8.71
C LYS A 113 -18.87 26.02 9.66
N LYS A 114 -19.78 25.23 9.10
CA LYS A 114 -20.59 24.25 9.85
C LYS A 114 -19.97 22.87 9.64
N ILE A 115 -19.48 22.27 10.70
CA ILE A 115 -18.80 20.97 10.67
C ILE A 115 -19.61 19.97 11.48
N THR A 116 -20.01 18.86 10.86
CA THR A 116 -20.71 17.76 11.54
C THR A 116 -19.78 16.57 11.66
N PHE A 117 -19.22 16.37 12.84
CA PHE A 117 -18.29 15.29 13.15
C PHE A 117 -19.04 13.99 13.44
N LYS A 118 -18.48 12.85 13.03
CA LYS A 118 -19.06 11.51 13.18
C LYS A 118 -18.09 10.57 13.95
N PRO A 119 -18.59 9.46 14.53
CA PRO A 119 -17.79 8.58 15.40
C PRO A 119 -16.50 8.01 14.78
N THR A 120 -16.41 7.89 13.46
CA THR A 120 -15.33 7.18 12.75
C THR A 120 -14.23 8.09 12.20
N GLY A 121 -14.28 9.41 12.44
CA GLY A 121 -13.36 10.38 11.84
C GLY A 121 -13.88 10.97 10.52
N GLN A 122 -15.03 10.49 10.03
CA GLN A 122 -15.80 11.17 8.99
C GLN A 122 -16.36 12.49 9.53
N TYR A 123 -16.41 13.51 8.69
CA TYR A 123 -17.12 14.75 8.98
C TYR A 123 -17.70 15.37 7.71
N ASP A 124 -18.81 16.07 7.85
CA ASP A 124 -19.40 16.86 6.77
C ASP A 124 -19.06 18.33 7.04
N VAL A 125 -18.61 19.06 6.03
CA VAL A 125 -18.30 20.48 6.15
C VAL A 125 -19.09 21.30 5.14
N THR A 126 -19.78 22.32 5.64
CA THR A 126 -20.40 23.36 4.82
C THR A 126 -19.68 24.67 5.11
N VAL A 127 -19.05 25.25 4.09
CA VAL A 127 -18.46 26.58 4.14
C VAL A 127 -19.35 27.53 3.35
N THR A 128 -19.84 28.59 4.00
CA THR A 128 -20.67 29.62 3.38
C THR A 128 -20.04 30.99 3.58
N THR A 129 -19.99 31.80 2.52
CA THR A 129 -19.61 33.21 2.59
C THR A 129 -20.84 34.11 2.46
N SER A 130 -20.85 35.25 3.15
CA SER A 130 -21.95 36.23 3.07
C SER A 130 -22.06 36.95 1.73
N ALA A 131 -21.02 36.86 0.89
CA ALA A 131 -21.01 37.33 -0.49
C ALA A 131 -20.14 36.40 -1.35
N SER A 132 -20.47 36.30 -2.64
CA SER A 132 -19.75 35.48 -3.61
C SER A 132 -18.28 35.86 -3.69
N THR A 133 -17.41 34.99 -3.20
CA THR A 133 -15.96 35.20 -3.14
C THR A 133 -15.25 33.86 -3.40
N PRO A 134 -14.43 33.73 -4.45
CA PRO A 134 -13.65 32.53 -4.68
C PRO A 134 -12.70 32.21 -3.52
N TYR A 135 -12.75 30.98 -3.04
CA TYR A 135 -11.87 30.45 -2.01
C TYR A 135 -11.46 29.00 -2.32
N PHE A 136 -10.47 28.53 -1.59
CA PHE A 136 -9.94 27.18 -1.66
C PHE A 136 -9.89 26.58 -0.27
N ILE A 137 -10.22 25.31 -0.14
CA ILE A 137 -10.10 24.55 1.10
C ILE A 137 -9.22 23.32 0.88
N THR A 138 -8.38 22.99 1.86
CA THR A 138 -7.42 21.88 1.75
C THR A 138 -7.72 20.76 2.74
N PRO A 139 -7.51 19.48 2.37
CA PRO A 139 -7.42 18.39 3.34
C PRO A 139 -6.13 18.47 4.18
N GLY A 140 -5.25 19.46 3.93
CA GLY A 140 -3.97 19.66 4.62
C GLY A 140 -2.83 18.90 3.95
N HIS A 141 -1.65 19.00 4.55
CA HIS A 141 -0.58 18.04 4.26
C HIS A 141 -0.99 16.65 4.69
N ARG A 142 -0.36 15.64 4.09
CA ARG A 142 -0.64 14.25 4.45
C ARG A 142 -0.41 14.03 5.95
N PRO A 143 -1.33 13.33 6.62
CA PRO A 143 -1.06 12.87 7.97
C PRO A 143 0.10 11.85 7.97
N VAL A 144 0.71 11.64 9.13
CA VAL A 144 1.87 10.77 9.31
C VAL A 144 1.63 9.81 10.46
N ALA A 145 1.48 8.54 10.15
CA ALA A 145 1.46 7.42 11.10
C ALA A 145 2.68 6.50 10.94
N ASP A 146 3.32 6.47 9.78
CA ASP A 146 4.48 5.62 9.51
C ASP A 146 5.74 6.46 9.23
N GLN A 147 6.80 6.24 10.03
CA GLN A 147 8.12 6.85 9.83
C GLN A 147 9.18 5.84 9.33
N SER A 148 8.73 4.66 8.88
CA SER A 148 9.65 3.64 8.38
C SER A 148 10.37 4.11 7.11
N MET A 149 11.57 3.56 6.90
CA MET A 149 12.35 3.79 5.67
C MET A 149 11.91 2.90 4.50
N TYR A 150 10.69 2.38 4.52
CA TYR A 150 10.19 1.57 3.41
C TYR A 150 9.97 2.44 2.17
N MET A 151 10.23 1.87 1.00
CA MET A 151 9.85 2.49 -0.27
C MET A 151 8.32 2.49 -0.38
N LEU A 152 7.73 3.56 0.14
CA LEU A 152 6.29 3.75 0.26
C LEU A 152 5.86 4.89 -0.64
N VAL A 153 4.71 4.70 -1.25
CA VAL A 153 4.02 5.75 -1.99
C VAL A 153 3.26 6.56 -0.95
N ARG A 154 3.58 7.85 -0.83
CA ARG A 154 2.94 8.83 0.06
C ARG A 154 2.80 10.14 -0.70
N GLY A 155 1.76 10.92 -0.40
CA GLY A 155 1.54 12.21 -1.05
C GLY A 155 0.05 12.46 -1.26
N ALA A 156 -0.33 12.74 -2.51
CA ALA A 156 -1.70 13.05 -2.90
C ALA A 156 -2.27 11.97 -3.83
N LEU A 157 -3.51 11.56 -3.59
CA LEU A 157 -4.28 10.65 -4.43
C LEU A 157 -5.56 11.35 -4.84
N VAL A 158 -5.82 11.42 -6.14
CA VAL A 158 -7.05 12.00 -6.70
C VAL A 158 -7.72 10.97 -7.59
N LYS A 159 -8.96 10.60 -7.24
CA LYS A 159 -9.81 9.77 -8.10
C LYS A 159 -10.64 10.68 -9.00
N GLY A 160 -10.41 10.62 -10.31
CA GLY A 160 -11.14 11.40 -11.30
C GLY A 160 -12.61 10.98 -11.45
N SER A 161 -13.38 11.78 -12.19
CA SER A 161 -14.75 11.42 -12.60
C SER A 161 -14.81 10.21 -13.53
N ASP A 162 -13.69 9.91 -14.19
CA ASP A 162 -13.44 8.76 -15.07
C ASP A 162 -13.02 7.48 -14.32
N ASP A 163 -13.07 7.49 -12.98
CA ASP A 163 -12.62 6.42 -12.09
C ASP A 163 -11.12 6.12 -12.16
N ILE A 164 -10.33 6.98 -12.83
CA ILE A 164 -8.87 6.85 -12.85
C ILE A 164 -8.29 7.45 -11.58
N ILE A 165 -7.45 6.66 -10.90
CA ILE A 165 -6.69 7.10 -9.73
C ILE A 165 -5.38 7.71 -10.22
N ASN A 166 -5.16 8.96 -9.86
CA ASN A 166 -3.92 9.69 -10.10
C ASN A 166 -3.22 9.90 -8.76
N THR A 167 -2.00 9.37 -8.65
CA THR A 167 -1.19 9.49 -7.44
C THR A 167 0.00 10.40 -7.75
N VAL A 168 0.17 11.44 -6.93
CA VAL A 168 1.32 12.35 -6.97
C VAL A 168 2.11 12.09 -5.69
N GLU A 169 3.32 11.55 -5.84
CA GLU A 169 4.19 11.25 -4.72
C GLU A 169 4.84 12.53 -4.18
N ASP A 170 5.21 12.51 -2.90
CA ASP A 170 6.05 13.56 -2.30
C ASP A 170 7.31 13.79 -3.15
N GLY A 171 7.68 15.05 -3.38
CA GLY A 171 8.77 15.44 -4.28
C GLY A 171 8.42 15.52 -5.78
N ASP A 172 7.33 14.88 -6.22
CA ASP A 172 6.99 14.74 -7.64
C ASP A 172 5.90 15.71 -8.13
N ALA A 173 5.39 16.61 -7.28
CA ALA A 173 4.36 17.55 -7.68
C ALA A 173 4.84 18.52 -8.76
N GLU A 174 4.00 18.79 -9.76
CA GLU A 174 4.31 19.69 -10.87
C GLU A 174 3.76 21.12 -10.59
N GLY A 175 2.69 21.23 -9.82
CA GLY A 175 2.04 22.46 -9.37
C GLY A 175 0.99 23.03 -10.33
N TYR A 176 0.64 22.30 -11.39
CA TYR A 176 -0.39 22.67 -12.36
C TYR A 176 -1.43 21.57 -12.58
N GLU A 177 -1.38 20.49 -11.80
CA GLU A 177 -2.32 19.38 -11.86
C GLU A 177 -3.71 19.86 -11.42
N LYS A 178 -4.71 19.59 -12.27
CA LYS A 178 -6.11 19.97 -12.05
C LYS A 178 -7.00 18.80 -12.41
N PHE A 179 -7.94 18.50 -11.52
CA PHE A 179 -8.88 17.41 -11.67
C PHE A 179 -10.30 17.96 -11.49
N PRO A 180 -10.99 18.31 -12.60
CA PRO A 180 -12.37 18.75 -12.52
C PRO A 180 -13.29 17.58 -12.18
N SER A 181 -14.28 17.83 -11.32
CA SER A 181 -15.29 16.82 -10.93
C SER A 181 -14.68 15.53 -10.35
N ALA A 182 -13.55 15.62 -9.64
CA ALA A 182 -12.92 14.48 -8.98
C ALA A 182 -13.83 13.91 -7.87
N LYS A 183 -13.87 12.59 -7.72
CA LYS A 183 -14.68 11.92 -6.70
C LYS A 183 -14.01 11.94 -5.32
N ILE A 184 -12.69 11.78 -5.29
CA ILE A 184 -11.88 11.70 -4.06
C ILE A 184 -10.64 12.57 -4.24
N ALA A 185 -10.29 13.34 -3.22
CA ALA A 185 -9.04 14.08 -3.10
C ALA A 185 -8.43 13.80 -1.72
N SER A 186 -7.35 13.03 -1.67
CA SER A 186 -6.80 12.45 -0.44
C SER A 186 -5.32 12.78 -0.28
N ALA A 187 -4.94 13.45 0.82
CA ALA A 187 -3.56 13.53 1.28
C ALA A 187 -3.31 12.35 2.21
N PHE A 188 -2.31 11.51 1.94
CA PHE A 188 -2.17 10.21 2.58
C PHE A 188 -0.71 9.81 2.83
N ASP A 189 -0.50 9.03 3.90
CA ASP A 189 0.69 8.19 4.05
C ASP A 189 0.31 6.71 3.89
N ARG A 190 1.15 5.79 4.36
CA ARG A 190 0.89 4.35 4.32
C ARG A 190 -0.45 3.94 4.95
N TYR A 191 -0.77 4.43 6.16
CA TYR A 191 -1.85 3.92 6.99
C TYR A 191 -2.98 4.91 7.26
N VAL A 192 -2.70 6.21 7.20
CA VAL A 192 -3.66 7.27 7.49
C VAL A 192 -3.86 8.19 6.30
N ALA A 193 -5.01 8.84 6.26
CA ALA A 193 -5.32 9.85 5.26
C ALA A 193 -6.18 10.97 5.83
N SER A 194 -6.10 12.13 5.17
CA SER A 194 -7.03 13.25 5.27
C SER A 194 -7.58 13.50 3.87
N MET A 195 -8.89 13.44 3.70
CA MET A 195 -9.51 13.42 2.37
C MET A 195 -10.83 14.17 2.31
N PHE A 196 -11.11 14.72 1.13
CA PHE A 196 -12.42 15.19 0.72
C PHE A 196 -12.99 14.26 -0.35
N PHE A 197 -14.30 14.07 -0.35
CA PHE A 197 -14.99 13.25 -1.33
C PHE A 197 -16.40 13.77 -1.63
N ASP A 198 -16.81 13.62 -2.88
CA ASP A 198 -18.16 13.88 -3.37
C ASP A 198 -18.39 12.98 -4.60
N PHE A 199 -19.28 11.99 -4.44
CA PHE A 199 -19.59 11.02 -5.50
C PHE A 199 -20.73 11.47 -6.43
N ASP A 200 -21.41 12.57 -6.09
CA ASP A 200 -22.59 13.06 -6.81
C ASP A 200 -22.26 14.26 -7.69
N LYS A 201 -21.70 15.33 -7.10
CA LYS A 201 -21.35 16.59 -7.78
C LYS A 201 -19.90 16.59 -8.24
N GLY A 202 -19.02 15.90 -7.51
CA GLY A 202 -17.58 15.92 -7.72
C GLY A 202 -16.91 17.21 -7.22
N LEU A 203 -15.59 17.16 -7.15
CA LEU A 203 -14.72 18.18 -6.55
C LEU A 203 -13.88 18.85 -7.64
N ASN A 204 -13.75 20.18 -7.59
CA ASN A 204 -12.80 20.89 -8.42
C ASN A 204 -11.45 20.97 -7.71
N VAL A 205 -10.59 19.99 -7.99
CA VAL A 205 -9.32 19.80 -7.29
C VAL A 205 -8.16 20.42 -8.08
N SER A 206 -7.25 21.06 -7.35
CA SER A 206 -5.94 21.49 -7.86
C SER A 206 -4.85 21.06 -6.88
N ILE A 207 -3.68 20.69 -7.40
CA ILE A 207 -2.50 20.40 -6.58
C ILE A 207 -1.50 21.54 -6.75
N LEU A 208 -1.04 22.11 -5.63
CA LEU A 208 0.10 23.01 -5.59
C LEU A 208 1.37 22.22 -5.30
N LYS A 209 2.48 22.69 -5.86
CA LYS A 209 3.82 22.18 -5.58
C LYS A 209 4.45 23.04 -4.48
N GLU A 210 4.74 22.41 -3.34
CA GLU A 210 5.48 23.06 -2.26
C GLU A 210 6.99 23.13 -2.56
N ALA A 211 7.75 23.88 -1.75
CA ALA A 211 9.18 24.13 -2.01
C ALA A 211 10.05 22.86 -2.01
N ASN A 212 9.64 21.83 -1.26
CA ASN A 212 10.26 20.51 -1.22
C ASN A 212 9.80 19.58 -2.36
N GLY A 213 8.84 20.02 -3.19
CA GLY A 213 8.23 19.24 -4.26
C GLY A 213 6.99 18.46 -3.83
N ASP A 214 6.55 18.56 -2.58
CA ASP A 214 5.38 17.82 -2.09
C ASP A 214 4.07 18.40 -2.65
N PRO A 215 3.05 17.55 -2.86
CA PRO A 215 1.75 17.97 -3.32
C PRO A 215 0.88 18.51 -2.18
N LEU A 216 0.32 19.71 -2.35
CA LEU A 216 -0.71 20.27 -1.47
C LEU A 216 -2.04 20.43 -2.22
N ILE A 217 -3.05 19.67 -1.79
CA ILE A 217 -4.37 19.60 -2.43
C ILE A 217 -5.22 20.81 -2.04
N PHE A 218 -5.94 21.38 -2.99
CA PHE A 218 -7.00 22.37 -2.76
C PHE A 218 -8.26 22.02 -3.54
N VAL A 219 -9.41 22.26 -2.92
CA VAL A 219 -10.74 22.20 -3.56
C VAL A 219 -11.32 23.61 -3.63
N GLN A 220 -11.78 24.00 -4.81
CA GLN A 220 -12.32 25.34 -5.06
C GLN A 220 -13.79 25.48 -4.62
N GLY A 221 -14.14 26.62 -4.01
CA GLY A 221 -15.49 27.09 -3.69
C GLY A 221 -15.69 28.58 -4.00
N SER A 222 -16.93 29.09 -3.94
CA SER A 222 -17.23 30.51 -4.22
C SER A 222 -18.38 31.12 -3.39
N ASP A 223 -19.43 30.34 -3.11
CA ASP A 223 -20.57 30.77 -2.29
C ASP A 223 -20.74 29.83 -1.10
N THR A 224 -21.41 28.71 -1.35
CA THR A 224 -21.55 27.60 -0.43
C THR A 224 -20.85 26.39 -1.03
N LEU A 225 -19.91 25.83 -0.29
CA LEU A 225 -19.25 24.56 -0.60
C LEU A 225 -19.64 23.55 0.46
N GLU A 226 -20.21 22.44 0.02
CA GLU A 226 -20.52 21.27 0.84
C GLU A 226 -19.53 20.17 0.47
N LEU A 227 -18.86 19.61 1.48
CA LEU A 227 -17.92 18.50 1.29
C LEU A 227 -18.21 17.42 2.31
N ASN A 228 -18.08 16.18 1.87
CA ASN A 228 -17.86 15.07 2.79
C ASN A 228 -16.36 14.89 2.95
N ALA A 229 -15.92 14.54 4.15
CA ALA A 229 -14.52 14.46 4.48
C ALA A 229 -14.24 13.35 5.49
N TYR A 230 -12.98 12.93 5.54
CA TYR A 230 -12.50 11.91 6.47
C TYR A 230 -11.07 12.19 6.86
N ILE A 231 -10.74 12.03 8.14
CA ILE A 231 -9.36 11.99 8.63
C ILE A 231 -9.19 10.82 9.59
N GLY A 232 -8.19 9.97 9.37
CA GLY A 232 -7.94 8.81 10.23
C GLY A 232 -7.30 7.62 9.50
N PRO A 233 -7.32 6.43 10.11
CA PRO A 233 -6.81 5.19 9.53
C PRO A 233 -7.51 4.78 8.24
N LYS A 234 -6.80 4.13 7.33
CA LYS A 234 -7.34 3.64 6.06
C LYS A 234 -7.78 2.18 6.16
N GLU A 235 -8.51 1.86 7.20
CA GLU A 235 -9.08 0.52 7.40
C GLU A 235 -10.24 0.27 6.42
N GLU A 236 -10.26 -0.92 5.84
CA GLU A 236 -11.26 -1.30 4.84
C GLU A 236 -12.68 -1.24 5.41
N LYS A 237 -12.87 -1.73 6.64
CA LYS A 237 -14.17 -1.73 7.31
C LYS A 237 -14.68 -0.32 7.60
N ILE A 238 -13.79 0.62 7.97
CA ILE A 238 -14.17 2.01 8.23
C ILE A 238 -14.54 2.70 6.93
N LEU A 239 -13.68 2.62 5.92
CA LEU A 239 -13.87 3.32 4.64
C LEU A 239 -15.10 2.76 3.88
N SER A 240 -15.26 1.44 3.84
CA SER A 240 -16.39 0.80 3.14
C SER A 240 -17.74 1.09 3.82
N ALA A 241 -17.77 1.26 5.15
CA ALA A 241 -18.97 1.65 5.89
C ALA A 241 -19.39 3.09 5.60
N ILE A 242 -18.44 3.99 5.29
CA ILE A 242 -18.74 5.35 4.85
C ILE A 242 -19.25 5.33 3.40
N HIS A 243 -18.44 4.77 2.48
CA HIS A 243 -18.81 4.55 1.09
C HIS A 243 -17.87 3.52 0.44
N PRO A 244 -18.36 2.49 -0.29
CA PRO A 244 -17.52 1.43 -0.84
C PRO A 244 -16.34 1.92 -1.70
N GLU A 245 -16.52 3.01 -2.46
CA GLU A 245 -15.45 3.59 -3.29
C GLU A 245 -14.33 4.24 -2.48
N LEU A 246 -14.52 4.57 -1.20
CA LEU A 246 -13.44 5.14 -0.38
C LEU A 246 -12.31 4.15 -0.11
N THR A 247 -12.57 2.83 -0.25
CA THR A 247 -11.51 1.81 -0.20
C THR A 247 -10.47 1.98 -1.32
N ASP A 248 -10.76 2.78 -2.35
CA ASP A 248 -9.81 3.16 -3.40
C ASP A 248 -8.70 4.09 -2.88
N ALA A 249 -8.88 4.73 -1.72
CA ALA A 249 -7.82 5.50 -1.06
C ALA A 249 -6.71 4.61 -0.46
N ILE A 250 -6.93 3.29 -0.36
CA ILE A 250 -5.91 2.32 0.03
C ILE A 250 -5.02 2.04 -1.19
N GLU A 251 -3.83 2.64 -1.20
CA GLU A 251 -2.95 2.64 -2.36
C GLU A 251 -2.21 1.31 -2.53
N PHE A 252 -2.72 0.44 -3.41
CA PHE A 252 -2.09 -0.83 -3.75
C PHE A 252 -1.20 -0.76 -5.00
N GLY A 253 -0.99 0.43 -5.58
CA GLY A 253 -0.15 0.61 -6.77
C GLY A 253 -0.77 0.02 -8.03
N TRP A 254 0.10 -0.20 -9.02
CA TRP A 254 -0.28 -0.75 -10.34
C TRP A 254 -1.06 -2.08 -10.28
N PHE A 255 -0.80 -2.91 -9.26
CA PHE A 255 -1.46 -4.22 -9.10
C PHE A 255 -2.76 -4.17 -8.30
N SER A 256 -3.36 -2.98 -8.12
CA SER A 256 -4.62 -2.79 -7.36
C SER A 256 -5.75 -3.73 -7.79
N PHE A 257 -5.87 -4.02 -9.09
CA PHE A 257 -6.88 -4.94 -9.63
C PHE A 257 -6.78 -6.37 -9.08
N LEU A 258 -5.57 -6.80 -8.68
CA LEU A 258 -5.31 -8.12 -8.09
C LEU A 258 -5.20 -8.04 -6.56
N ALA A 259 -4.63 -6.95 -6.04
CA ALA A 259 -4.46 -6.71 -4.61
C ALA A 259 -5.81 -6.58 -3.88
N LYS A 260 -6.79 -5.85 -4.43
CA LYS A 260 -8.12 -5.68 -3.79
C LYS A 260 -8.84 -7.02 -3.58
N PRO A 261 -8.98 -7.90 -4.60
CA PRO A 261 -9.55 -9.23 -4.37
C PRO A 261 -8.76 -10.07 -3.36
N PHE A 262 -7.43 -10.03 -3.40
CA PHE A 262 -6.59 -10.77 -2.46
C PHE A 262 -6.83 -10.31 -1.04
N PHE A 263 -6.90 -9.00 -0.83
CA PHE A 263 -7.14 -8.42 0.47
C PHE A 263 -8.53 -8.78 1.01
N LYS A 264 -9.57 -8.74 0.18
CA LYS A 264 -10.92 -9.20 0.57
C LYS A 264 -10.95 -10.66 0.99
N VAL A 265 -10.23 -11.54 0.28
CA VAL A 265 -10.13 -12.95 0.68
C VAL A 265 -9.32 -13.09 1.98
N LEU A 266 -8.26 -12.30 2.16
CA LEU A 266 -7.48 -12.30 3.39
C LEU A 266 -8.31 -11.85 4.60
N LEU A 267 -9.08 -10.77 4.46
CA LEU A 267 -10.07 -10.29 5.45
C LEU A 267 -11.07 -11.38 5.77
N TRP A 268 -11.66 -12.02 4.75
CA TRP A 268 -12.59 -13.13 4.92
C TRP A 268 -11.95 -14.27 5.73
N ILE A 269 -10.74 -14.72 5.39
CA ILE A 269 -10.03 -15.76 6.18
C ILE A 269 -9.82 -15.30 7.63
N ASN A 270 -9.38 -14.05 7.81
CA ASN A 270 -9.13 -13.50 9.14
C ASN A 270 -10.40 -13.41 9.98
N ASP A 271 -11.56 -13.10 9.39
CA ASP A 271 -12.84 -13.07 10.11
C ASP A 271 -13.25 -14.46 10.65
N TYR A 272 -12.80 -15.57 10.06
CA TYR A 272 -13.02 -16.93 10.62
C TYR A 272 -11.97 -17.35 11.64
N VAL A 273 -10.70 -17.01 11.41
CA VAL A 273 -9.58 -17.53 12.21
C VAL A 273 -9.22 -16.60 13.38
N GLY A 274 -9.52 -15.31 13.25
CA GLY A 274 -9.25 -14.28 14.26
C GLY A 274 -7.76 -13.96 14.44
N ASN A 275 -6.90 -14.29 13.46
CA ASN A 275 -5.47 -14.06 13.55
C ASN A 275 -4.84 -13.87 12.17
N TRP A 276 -4.22 -12.70 11.97
CA TRP A 276 -3.66 -12.28 10.69
C TRP A 276 -2.51 -13.15 10.19
N GLY A 277 -1.66 -13.67 11.08
CA GLY A 277 -0.54 -14.52 10.67
C GLY A 277 -1.02 -15.87 10.14
N TRP A 278 -2.04 -16.46 10.79
CA TRP A 278 -2.69 -17.66 10.26
C TRP A 278 -3.49 -17.37 8.99
N ALA A 279 -4.11 -16.20 8.87
CA ALA A 279 -4.79 -15.78 7.64
C ALA A 279 -3.81 -15.72 6.45
N ILE A 280 -2.62 -15.14 6.65
CA ILE A 280 -1.55 -15.11 5.64
C ILE A 280 -1.14 -16.53 5.23
N ILE A 281 -0.95 -17.44 6.19
CA ILE A 281 -0.56 -18.83 5.93
C ILE A 281 -1.63 -19.54 5.07
N LEU A 282 -2.90 -19.44 5.47
CA LEU A 282 -4.02 -20.09 4.79
C LEU A 282 -4.26 -19.48 3.41
N PHE A 283 -4.12 -18.16 3.26
CA PHE A 283 -4.17 -17.49 1.97
C PHE A 283 -3.07 -17.99 1.04
N THR A 284 -1.84 -18.09 1.55
CA THR A 284 -0.69 -18.62 0.78
C THR A 284 -0.97 -20.03 0.28
N LEU A 285 -1.52 -20.87 1.15
CA LEU A 285 -1.96 -22.22 0.83
C LEU A 285 -3.02 -22.28 -0.27
N LEU A 286 -4.04 -21.41 -0.17
CA LEU A 286 -5.10 -21.30 -1.16
C LEU A 286 -4.54 -20.95 -2.54
N VAL A 287 -3.68 -19.93 -2.62
CA VAL A 287 -3.02 -19.55 -3.87
C VAL A 287 -2.18 -20.70 -4.42
N LYS A 288 -1.39 -21.37 -3.58
CA LYS A 288 -0.60 -22.55 -4.00
C LYS A 288 -1.47 -23.67 -4.55
N PHE A 289 -2.62 -23.92 -3.94
CA PHE A 289 -3.56 -24.93 -4.37
C PHE A 289 -4.13 -24.60 -5.76
N VAL A 290 -4.59 -23.36 -5.97
CA VAL A 290 -5.10 -22.89 -7.27
C VAL A 290 -4.01 -22.99 -8.35
N LEU A 291 -2.77 -22.65 -8.02
CA LEU A 291 -1.64 -22.69 -8.96
C LEU A 291 -0.99 -24.07 -9.09
N PHE A 292 -1.43 -25.08 -8.33
CA PHE A 292 -0.81 -26.39 -8.27
C PHE A 292 -0.71 -27.08 -9.64
N PRO A 293 -1.74 -27.10 -10.52
CA PRO A 293 -1.65 -27.76 -11.81
C PRO A 293 -0.55 -27.18 -12.71
N LEU A 294 -0.36 -25.86 -12.64
CA LEU A 294 0.67 -25.15 -13.39
C LEU A 294 2.06 -25.46 -12.83
N SER A 295 2.21 -25.31 -11.51
CA SER A 295 3.45 -25.62 -10.80
C SER A 295 3.90 -27.07 -11.01
N TYR A 296 2.96 -28.02 -11.01
CA TYR A 296 3.22 -29.43 -11.29
C TYR A 296 3.83 -29.63 -12.68
N LYS A 297 3.20 -29.05 -13.72
CA LYS A 297 3.71 -29.13 -15.11
C LYS A 297 5.10 -28.51 -15.22
N GLY A 298 5.33 -27.38 -14.55
CA GLY A 298 6.64 -26.70 -14.57
C GLY A 298 7.75 -27.51 -13.90
N MET A 299 7.48 -28.05 -12.71
CA MET A 299 8.44 -28.89 -11.98
C MET A 299 8.74 -30.19 -12.73
N MET A 300 7.74 -30.81 -13.38
CA MET A 300 7.95 -31.98 -14.25
C MET A 300 8.84 -31.64 -15.45
N SER A 301 8.63 -30.49 -16.11
CA SER A 301 9.49 -30.04 -17.21
C SER A 301 10.94 -29.85 -16.75
N MET A 302 11.13 -29.29 -15.56
CA MET A 302 12.47 -29.05 -14.98
C MET A 302 13.22 -30.35 -14.69
N ASN A 303 12.53 -31.40 -14.23
CA ASN A 303 13.13 -32.73 -14.08
C ASN A 303 13.53 -33.35 -15.43
N LYS A 304 12.74 -33.16 -16.50
CA LYS A 304 13.15 -33.59 -17.85
C LYS A 304 14.38 -32.82 -18.34
N LEU A 305 14.43 -31.51 -18.10
CA LEU A 305 15.59 -30.68 -18.46
C LEU A 305 16.85 -31.12 -17.70
N LYS A 306 16.73 -31.54 -16.44
CA LYS A 306 17.83 -32.16 -15.67
C LYS A 306 18.37 -33.41 -16.37
N ASP A 307 17.48 -34.29 -16.84
CA ASP A 307 17.87 -35.50 -17.57
C ASP A 307 18.54 -35.20 -18.93
N LEU A 308 18.24 -34.06 -19.54
CA LEU A 308 18.82 -33.61 -20.81
C LEU A 308 20.14 -32.84 -20.66
N ALA A 309 20.52 -32.46 -19.43
CA ALA A 309 21.76 -31.74 -19.13
C ALA A 309 23.04 -32.28 -19.79
N PRO A 310 23.32 -33.60 -19.80
CA PRO A 310 24.50 -34.12 -20.50
C PRO A 310 24.47 -33.85 -22.01
N LYS A 311 23.33 -34.09 -22.68
CA LYS A 311 23.17 -33.82 -24.12
C LYS A 311 23.26 -32.33 -24.43
N MET A 312 22.83 -31.46 -23.51
CA MET A 312 23.00 -30.01 -23.66
C MET A 312 24.47 -29.61 -23.67
N LYS A 313 25.32 -30.25 -22.86
CA LYS A 313 26.77 -30.00 -22.85
C LYS A 313 27.40 -30.42 -24.18
N GLU A 314 27.04 -31.60 -24.69
CA GLU A 314 27.51 -32.09 -25.99
C GLU A 314 27.16 -31.15 -27.15
N ILE A 315 25.91 -30.65 -27.21
CA ILE A 315 25.49 -29.68 -28.23
C ILE A 315 26.32 -28.39 -28.12
N LYS A 316 26.59 -27.90 -26.91
CA LYS A 316 27.38 -26.68 -26.71
C LYS A 316 28.83 -26.85 -27.13
N GLU A 317 29.44 -27.98 -26.82
CA GLU A 317 30.80 -28.28 -27.24
C GLU A 317 30.89 -28.40 -28.76
N LYS A 318 29.92 -29.07 -29.39
CA LYS A 318 29.87 -29.26 -30.85
C LYS A 318 29.66 -27.97 -31.64
N TYR A 319 28.92 -27.00 -31.10
CA TYR A 319 28.53 -25.75 -31.80
C TYR A 319 29.06 -24.47 -31.13
N LYS A 320 30.16 -24.55 -30.37
CA LYS A 320 30.73 -23.42 -29.59
C LYS A 320 31.02 -22.15 -30.40
N GLY A 321 31.25 -22.27 -31.71
CA GLY A 321 31.50 -21.14 -32.63
C GLY A 321 30.30 -20.67 -33.45
N ASP A 322 29.12 -21.29 -33.30
CA ASP A 322 27.91 -20.95 -34.06
C ASP A 322 26.68 -20.89 -33.13
N PRO A 323 26.44 -19.72 -32.49
CA PRO A 323 25.34 -19.54 -31.55
C PRO A 323 23.96 -19.80 -32.17
N ALA A 324 23.78 -19.49 -33.46
CA ALA A 324 22.52 -19.69 -34.16
C ALA A 324 22.21 -21.19 -34.30
N LYS A 325 23.19 -21.97 -34.76
CA LYS A 325 23.05 -23.43 -34.91
C LYS A 325 22.96 -24.14 -33.58
N MET A 326 23.70 -23.68 -32.57
CA MET A 326 23.57 -24.17 -31.19
C MET A 326 22.15 -24.01 -30.66
N ASN A 327 21.56 -22.82 -30.79
CA ASN A 327 20.20 -22.55 -30.33
C ASN A 327 19.15 -23.39 -31.09
N ALA A 328 19.30 -23.54 -32.41
CA ALA A 328 18.42 -24.38 -33.21
C ALA A 328 18.45 -25.86 -32.78
N GLN A 329 19.64 -26.43 -32.60
CA GLN A 329 19.82 -27.82 -32.16
C GLN A 329 19.34 -28.04 -30.73
N MET A 330 19.54 -27.05 -29.84
CA MET A 330 19.01 -27.09 -28.48
C MET A 330 17.47 -27.14 -28.48
N MET A 331 16.82 -26.30 -29.29
CA MET A 331 15.36 -26.29 -29.42
C MET A 331 14.81 -27.56 -30.05
N GLU A 332 15.48 -28.12 -31.05
CA GLU A 332 15.10 -29.40 -31.66
C GLU A 332 15.19 -30.54 -30.63
N MET A 333 16.25 -30.56 -29.83
CA MET A 333 16.44 -31.54 -28.76
C MET A 333 15.33 -31.43 -27.70
N TYR A 334 14.99 -30.22 -27.25
CA TYR A 334 13.89 -29.99 -26.32
C TYR A 334 12.55 -30.49 -26.87
N LYS A 335 12.23 -30.18 -28.13
CA LYS A 335 11.01 -30.66 -28.80
C LYS A 335 10.97 -32.19 -28.88
N LYS A 336 12.07 -32.84 -29.30
CA LYS A 336 12.16 -34.30 -29.42
C LYS A 336 11.93 -35.04 -28.09
N HIS A 337 12.32 -34.45 -26.97
CA HIS A 337 12.20 -35.06 -25.64
C HIS A 337 11.01 -34.53 -24.83
N GLY A 338 10.14 -33.72 -25.45
CA GLY A 338 8.95 -33.17 -24.80
C GLY A 338 9.28 -32.36 -23.53
N ALA A 339 10.42 -31.67 -23.54
CA ALA A 339 10.85 -30.74 -22.50
C ALA A 339 10.62 -29.31 -22.97
N ASN A 340 10.05 -28.46 -22.13
CA ASN A 340 9.84 -27.05 -22.46
C ASN A 340 10.77 -26.18 -21.58
N PRO A 341 11.76 -25.49 -22.16
CA PRO A 341 12.63 -24.58 -21.40
C PRO A 341 11.83 -23.46 -20.71
N MET A 342 10.72 -23.00 -21.31
CA MET A 342 9.83 -22.02 -20.70
C MET A 342 8.90 -22.63 -19.64
N GLY A 343 8.69 -23.95 -19.66
CA GLY A 343 7.84 -24.63 -18.68
C GLY A 343 8.36 -24.49 -17.25
N GLY A 344 9.69 -24.41 -17.07
CA GLY A 344 10.31 -24.24 -15.75
C GLY A 344 10.17 -22.84 -15.17
N CYS A 345 10.09 -21.79 -16.02
CA CYS A 345 9.92 -20.41 -15.57
C CYS A 345 8.46 -19.92 -15.61
N LEU A 346 7.55 -20.63 -16.28
CA LEU A 346 6.14 -20.25 -16.36
C LEU A 346 5.46 -20.11 -14.98
N PRO A 347 5.70 -21.01 -13.99
CA PRO A 347 5.19 -20.79 -12.63
C PRO A 347 5.76 -19.52 -11.99
N LEU A 348 7.02 -19.20 -12.23
CA LEU A 348 7.66 -17.99 -11.70
C LEU A 348 7.01 -16.72 -12.29
N ILE A 349 6.75 -16.69 -13.60
CA ILE A 349 6.13 -15.55 -14.27
C ILE A 349 4.73 -15.27 -13.69
N LEU A 350 3.91 -16.30 -13.50
CA LEU A 350 2.58 -16.12 -12.92
C LEU A 350 2.66 -15.73 -11.43
N GLN A 351 3.69 -16.20 -10.71
CA GLN A 351 3.90 -15.85 -9.32
C GLN A 351 4.31 -14.38 -9.13
N ILE A 352 4.95 -13.74 -10.11
CA ILE A 352 5.42 -12.35 -9.99
C ILE A 352 4.25 -11.37 -9.72
N PRO A 353 3.17 -11.33 -10.53
CA PRO A 353 2.01 -10.48 -10.24
C PRO A 353 1.35 -10.81 -8.89
N VAL A 354 1.24 -12.10 -8.56
CA VAL A 354 0.67 -12.56 -7.27
C VAL A 354 1.51 -12.04 -6.10
N PHE A 355 2.84 -12.12 -6.21
CA PHE A 355 3.76 -11.61 -5.22
C PHE A 355 3.61 -10.10 -5.06
N PHE A 356 3.63 -9.33 -6.15
CA PHE A 356 3.50 -7.87 -6.06
C PHE A 356 2.14 -7.42 -5.50
N ALA A 357 1.07 -8.13 -5.83
CA ALA A 357 -0.25 -7.87 -5.26
C ALA A 357 -0.26 -8.13 -3.75
N LEU A 358 0.22 -9.31 -3.29
CA LEU A 358 0.29 -9.60 -1.85
C LEU A 358 1.26 -8.70 -1.12
N TYR A 359 2.38 -8.37 -1.73
CA TYR A 359 3.34 -7.41 -1.20
C TYR A 359 2.66 -6.08 -0.89
N ARG A 360 1.89 -5.54 -1.83
CA ARG A 360 1.17 -4.28 -1.65
C ARG A 360 0.09 -4.38 -0.59
N VAL A 361 -0.64 -5.50 -0.51
CA VAL A 361 -1.62 -5.74 0.56
C VAL A 361 -0.95 -5.77 1.93
N LEU A 362 0.08 -6.61 2.10
CA LEU A 362 0.73 -6.79 3.39
C LEU A 362 1.53 -5.57 3.84
N LEU A 363 1.94 -4.73 2.89
CA LEU A 363 2.56 -3.46 3.18
C LEU A 363 1.49 -2.43 3.56
N ASN A 364 0.44 -2.22 2.77
CA ASN A 364 -0.41 -1.03 2.91
C ASN A 364 -1.71 -1.22 3.69
N ALA A 365 -2.06 -2.45 4.08
CA ALA A 365 -3.22 -2.69 4.93
C ALA A 365 -2.93 -2.30 6.39
N ASP A 366 -3.65 -1.30 6.90
CA ASP A 366 -3.56 -0.83 8.29
C ASP A 366 -3.97 -1.93 9.29
N GLU A 367 -4.80 -2.89 8.88
CA GLU A 367 -5.28 -3.97 9.73
C GLU A 367 -4.17 -4.90 10.22
N LEU A 368 -3.00 -4.87 9.58
CA LEU A 368 -1.81 -5.60 10.01
C LEU A 368 -1.03 -4.84 11.10
N GLN A 369 -1.26 -3.53 11.25
CA GLN A 369 -0.61 -2.71 12.28
C GLN A 369 -1.11 -3.14 13.65
N GLY A 370 -0.16 -3.51 14.52
CA GLY A 370 -0.47 -4.08 15.83
C GLY A 370 -1.09 -5.48 15.78
N ALA A 371 -1.15 -6.12 14.61
CA ALA A 371 -1.64 -7.48 14.48
C ALA A 371 -0.58 -8.49 14.90
N GLY A 372 -0.75 -9.09 16.09
CA GLY A 372 0.08 -10.19 16.55
C GLY A 372 -0.19 -11.50 15.81
N TRP A 373 0.84 -12.35 15.71
CA TRP A 373 0.71 -13.71 15.20
C TRP A 373 0.87 -14.75 16.32
N ILE A 374 2.11 -15.05 16.69
CA ILE A 374 2.45 -16.05 17.71
C ILE A 374 3.87 -15.78 18.24
N LEU A 375 4.17 -16.30 19.43
CA LEU A 375 5.48 -16.24 20.08
C LEU A 375 5.97 -14.79 20.22
N TRP A 376 7.01 -14.39 19.49
CA TRP A 376 7.61 -13.07 19.56
C TRP A 376 7.08 -12.08 18.51
N ILE A 377 6.20 -12.52 17.61
CA ILE A 377 5.65 -11.67 16.56
C ILE A 377 4.37 -11.02 17.08
N GLU A 378 4.52 -9.81 17.61
CA GLU A 378 3.42 -9.01 18.17
C GLU A 378 2.85 -8.00 17.17
N ASN A 379 3.55 -7.73 16.06
CA ASN A 379 3.08 -6.83 15.01
C ASN A 379 3.59 -7.28 13.63
N LEU A 380 2.67 -7.68 12.76
CA LEU A 380 2.97 -8.19 11.41
C LEU A 380 3.39 -7.09 10.41
N ALA A 381 3.10 -5.83 10.72
CA ALA A 381 3.34 -4.71 9.81
C ALA A 381 4.73 -4.05 9.97
N VAL A 382 5.50 -4.49 10.98
CA VAL A 382 6.88 -4.07 11.27
C VAL A 382 7.86 -5.23 11.13
N MET A 383 9.16 -4.94 11.09
CA MET A 383 10.20 -5.97 10.98
C MET A 383 10.19 -6.94 12.17
N ASP A 384 10.64 -8.18 11.96
CA ASP A 384 10.81 -9.15 13.04
C ASP A 384 11.89 -8.66 14.03
N PRO A 385 11.56 -8.39 15.31
CA PRO A 385 12.49 -7.83 16.28
C PRO A 385 13.69 -8.74 16.59
N TYR A 386 13.57 -10.04 16.36
CA TYR A 386 14.63 -11.02 16.61
C TYR A 386 15.23 -11.60 15.32
N PHE A 387 14.76 -11.14 14.16
CA PHE A 387 15.23 -11.55 12.83
C PHE A 387 15.14 -13.07 12.56
N VAL A 388 14.34 -13.80 13.32
CA VAL A 388 14.21 -15.26 13.20
C VAL A 388 13.50 -15.62 11.90
N LEU A 389 12.42 -14.92 11.55
CA LEU A 389 11.67 -15.15 10.31
C LEU A 389 12.54 -14.91 9.05
N PRO A 390 13.29 -13.81 8.91
CA PRO A 390 14.21 -13.63 7.79
C PRO A 390 15.23 -14.76 7.65
N VAL A 391 15.83 -15.21 8.76
CA VAL A 391 16.82 -16.29 8.75
C VAL A 391 16.20 -17.62 8.31
N LEU A 392 15.02 -17.97 8.84
CA LEU A 392 14.29 -19.16 8.42
C LEU A 392 13.87 -19.08 6.95
N MET A 393 13.43 -17.90 6.51
CA MET A 393 13.09 -17.64 5.11
C MET A 393 14.31 -17.86 4.21
N GLY A 394 15.47 -17.31 4.57
CA GLY A 394 16.74 -17.52 3.87
C GLY A 394 17.19 -18.99 3.82
N ALA A 395 17.12 -19.68 4.94
CA ALA A 395 17.43 -21.11 5.03
C ALA A 395 16.49 -21.94 4.14
N SER A 396 15.20 -21.61 4.12
CA SER A 396 14.22 -22.25 3.24
C SER A 396 14.52 -21.97 1.76
N MET A 397 14.88 -20.74 1.38
CA MET A 397 15.30 -20.41 0.01
C MET A 397 16.52 -21.24 -0.41
N TRP A 398 17.55 -21.32 0.44
CA TRP A 398 18.75 -22.10 0.17
C TRP A 398 18.43 -23.60 0.01
N PHE A 399 17.57 -24.15 0.86
CA PHE A 399 17.15 -25.55 0.75
C PHE A 399 16.34 -25.80 -0.53
N GLN A 400 15.37 -24.93 -0.82
CA GLN A 400 14.57 -24.97 -2.05
C GLN A 400 15.46 -24.93 -3.29
N GLN A 401 16.46 -24.05 -3.30
CA GLN A 401 17.42 -23.91 -4.37
C GLN A 401 18.20 -25.20 -4.62
N LYS A 402 18.62 -25.89 -3.55
CA LYS A 402 19.39 -27.14 -3.63
C LYS A 402 18.60 -28.31 -4.23
N ILE A 403 17.29 -28.38 -3.98
CA ILE A 403 16.42 -29.44 -4.50
C ILE A 403 15.85 -29.13 -5.89
N THR A 404 15.89 -27.85 -6.29
CA THR A 404 15.41 -27.38 -7.59
C THR A 404 16.47 -27.71 -8.65
N PRO A 405 16.14 -28.49 -9.70
CA PRO A 405 17.10 -28.77 -10.76
C PRO A 405 17.49 -27.50 -11.50
N SER A 406 18.77 -27.12 -11.44
CA SER A 406 19.29 -25.95 -12.12
C SER A 406 20.40 -26.32 -13.12
N ASN A 407 20.26 -25.89 -14.37
CA ASN A 407 21.24 -26.12 -15.43
C ASN A 407 21.90 -24.78 -15.81
N PHE A 408 22.75 -24.24 -14.93
CA PHE A 408 23.52 -23.05 -15.24
C PHE A 408 24.61 -23.32 -16.26
N THR A 409 24.88 -22.32 -17.06
CA THR A 409 25.77 -22.43 -18.21
C THR A 409 26.90 -21.42 -18.17
N ASP A 410 26.73 -20.39 -17.35
CA ASP A 410 27.67 -19.33 -17.06
C ASP A 410 28.06 -19.40 -15.56
N PRO A 411 29.37 -19.50 -15.23
CA PRO A 411 29.87 -19.46 -13.85
C PRO A 411 29.44 -18.22 -13.05
N LEU A 412 29.28 -17.05 -13.70
CA LEU A 412 28.85 -15.83 -13.01
C LEU A 412 27.40 -15.96 -12.54
N GLN A 413 26.51 -16.43 -13.41
CA GLN A 413 25.10 -16.67 -13.08
C GLN A 413 24.96 -17.69 -11.94
N GLU A 414 25.76 -18.77 -11.96
CA GLU A 414 25.78 -19.75 -10.88
C GLU A 414 26.21 -19.13 -9.55
N LYS A 415 27.24 -18.27 -9.54
CA LYS A 415 27.72 -17.59 -8.33
C LYS A 415 26.66 -16.66 -7.76
N ILE A 416 26.01 -15.85 -8.60
CA ILE A 416 24.92 -14.96 -8.17
C ILE A 416 23.79 -15.79 -7.58
N PHE A 417 23.37 -16.85 -8.25
CA PHE A 417 22.31 -17.72 -7.77
C PHE A 417 22.66 -18.32 -6.40
N LYS A 418 23.89 -18.82 -6.20
CA LYS A 418 24.35 -19.37 -4.91
C LYS A 418 24.29 -18.37 -3.76
N TRP A 419 24.59 -17.10 -4.00
CA TRP A 419 24.54 -16.04 -2.99
C TRP A 419 23.14 -15.40 -2.84
N PHE A 420 22.24 -15.64 -3.78
CA PHE A 420 20.90 -15.06 -3.79
C PHE A 420 20.12 -15.24 -2.48
N PRO A 421 20.07 -16.43 -1.84
CA PRO A 421 19.38 -16.58 -0.56
C PRO A 421 19.95 -15.68 0.55
N VAL A 422 21.28 -15.53 0.60
CA VAL A 422 21.94 -14.70 1.62
C VAL A 422 21.63 -13.22 1.38
N ILE A 423 21.74 -12.77 0.13
CA ILE A 423 21.41 -11.39 -0.27
C ILE A 423 19.95 -11.08 0.06
N MET A 424 19.03 -11.98 -0.30
CA MET A 424 17.61 -11.82 0.00
C MET A 424 17.34 -11.86 1.51
N THR A 425 18.04 -12.68 2.29
CA THR A 425 17.90 -12.69 3.75
C THR A 425 18.22 -11.32 4.33
N VAL A 426 19.38 -10.75 4.00
CA VAL A 426 19.80 -9.43 4.47
C VAL A 426 18.82 -8.33 4.02
N PHE A 427 18.31 -8.42 2.79
CA PHE A 427 17.33 -7.48 2.28
C PHE A 427 16.00 -7.55 3.05
N PHE A 428 15.48 -8.74 3.30
CA PHE A 428 14.19 -8.95 3.97
C PHE A 428 14.22 -8.74 5.49
N VAL A 429 15.40 -8.57 6.11
CA VAL A 429 15.52 -8.19 7.53
C VAL A 429 14.76 -6.91 7.85
N TYR A 430 14.76 -5.95 6.92
CA TYR A 430 14.08 -4.68 7.14
C TYR A 430 12.58 -4.75 6.85
N PHE A 431 12.09 -5.74 6.09
CA PHE A 431 10.69 -5.78 5.67
C PHE A 431 9.72 -6.21 6.79
N PRO A 432 8.43 -5.86 6.67
CA PRO A 432 7.40 -6.32 7.59
C PRO A 432 7.38 -7.84 7.77
N SER A 433 7.27 -8.29 9.01
CA SER A 433 7.30 -9.71 9.37
C SER A 433 6.18 -10.52 8.71
N GLY A 434 5.01 -9.92 8.45
CA GLY A 434 3.93 -10.54 7.70
C GLY A 434 4.30 -10.88 6.26
N LEU A 435 5.06 -10.00 5.58
CA LEU A 435 5.59 -10.28 4.25
C LEU A 435 6.64 -11.39 4.28
N VAL A 436 7.53 -11.36 5.27
CA VAL A 436 8.56 -12.40 5.44
C VAL A 436 7.92 -13.76 5.75
N LEU A 437 6.87 -13.77 6.58
CA LEU A 437 6.08 -14.95 6.91
C LEU A 437 5.45 -15.55 5.65
N TYR A 438 4.76 -14.74 4.84
CA TYR A 438 4.24 -15.17 3.55
C TYR A 438 5.32 -15.85 2.70
N TRP A 439 6.51 -15.24 2.61
CA TRP A 439 7.59 -15.79 1.81
C TRP A 439 8.10 -17.13 2.35
N LEU A 440 8.36 -17.21 3.66
CA LEU A 440 8.78 -18.45 4.33
C LEU A 440 7.79 -19.59 4.06
N VAL A 441 6.50 -19.34 4.27
CA VAL A 441 5.43 -20.33 4.07
C VAL A 441 5.35 -20.74 2.61
N ASN A 442 5.40 -19.78 1.69
CA ASN A 442 5.44 -20.03 0.25
C ASN A 442 6.62 -20.94 -0.16
N ASN A 443 7.81 -20.74 0.41
CA ASN A 443 8.98 -21.58 0.17
C ASN A 443 8.78 -22.99 0.73
N LEU A 444 8.32 -23.12 1.98
CA LEU A 444 8.09 -24.42 2.63
C LEU A 444 7.10 -25.29 1.82
N PHE A 445 6.00 -24.70 1.34
CA PHE A 445 5.07 -25.41 0.47
C PHE A 445 5.69 -25.79 -0.88
N THR A 446 6.48 -24.89 -1.47
CA THR A 446 7.16 -25.19 -2.73
C THR A 446 8.19 -26.30 -2.56
N ILE A 447 8.90 -26.34 -1.44
CA ILE A 447 9.83 -27.40 -1.06
C ILE A 447 9.10 -28.74 -0.97
N ALA A 448 8.01 -28.79 -0.21
CA ALA A 448 7.21 -30.00 -0.07
C ALA A 448 6.73 -30.49 -1.44
N GLN A 449 6.15 -29.59 -2.24
CA GLN A 449 5.70 -29.90 -3.60
C GLN A 449 6.83 -30.45 -4.48
N GLN A 450 7.99 -29.78 -4.50
CA GLN A 450 9.14 -30.20 -5.30
C GLN A 450 9.66 -31.56 -4.86
N TYR A 451 9.72 -31.82 -3.56
CA TYR A 451 10.16 -33.11 -3.02
C TYR A 451 9.24 -34.25 -3.50
N PHE A 452 7.92 -34.09 -3.36
CA PHE A 452 6.94 -35.09 -3.83
C PHE A 452 7.03 -35.33 -5.34
N ILE A 453 7.10 -34.26 -6.15
CA ILE A 453 7.17 -34.38 -7.61
C ILE A 453 8.47 -35.03 -8.07
N ASN A 454 9.61 -34.66 -7.47
CA ASN A 454 10.90 -35.30 -7.77
C ASN A 454 10.87 -36.79 -7.48
N HIS A 455 10.29 -37.19 -6.35
CA HIS A 455 10.15 -38.60 -5.98
C HIS A 455 9.25 -39.37 -6.96
N MET A 456 8.09 -38.80 -7.32
CA MET A 456 7.19 -39.39 -8.31
C MET A 456 7.86 -39.53 -9.68
N TYR A 457 8.56 -38.50 -10.15
CA TYR A 457 9.28 -38.53 -11.43
C TYR A 457 10.38 -39.61 -11.45
N ALA A 458 11.17 -39.72 -10.37
CA ALA A 458 12.20 -40.74 -10.25
C ALA A 458 11.62 -42.17 -10.31
N LYS A 459 10.49 -42.40 -9.62
CA LYS A 459 9.77 -43.69 -9.66
C LYS A 459 9.26 -44.01 -11.06
N GLN A 460 8.61 -43.05 -11.74
CA GLN A 460 8.13 -43.23 -13.12
C GLN A 460 9.28 -43.58 -14.08
N LYS A 461 10.42 -42.88 -13.94
CA LYS A 461 11.63 -43.14 -14.75
C LYS A 461 12.19 -44.55 -14.51
N ALA A 462 12.28 -44.98 -13.25
CA ALA A 462 12.76 -46.32 -12.92
C ALA A 462 11.88 -47.42 -13.53
N VAL A 463 10.55 -47.25 -13.49
CA VAL A 463 9.60 -48.17 -14.13
C VAL A 463 9.77 -48.19 -15.65
N ALA A 464 9.90 -47.02 -16.29
CA ALA A 464 10.10 -46.94 -17.74
C ALA A 464 11.41 -47.62 -18.18
N VAL A 465 12.50 -47.44 -17.43
CA VAL A 465 13.78 -48.12 -17.69
C VAL A 465 13.65 -49.63 -17.51
N ALA A 466 12.95 -50.10 -16.48
CA ALA A 466 12.73 -51.53 -16.25
C ALA A 466 11.86 -52.16 -17.37
N ALA A 467 10.82 -51.47 -17.83
CA ALA A 467 9.98 -51.92 -18.94
C ALA A 467 10.76 -52.02 -20.26
N HIS A 468 11.61 -51.03 -20.55
CA HIS A 468 12.45 -51.03 -21.75
C HIS A 468 13.57 -52.09 -21.71
N LYS A 469 14.04 -52.49 -20.52
CA LYS A 469 14.95 -53.65 -20.39
C LYS A 469 14.20 -54.95 -20.68
N LYS A 470 13.02 -55.14 -20.10
CA LYS A 470 12.17 -56.32 -20.34
C LYS A 470 11.67 -56.49 -21.77
N SER A 471 11.65 -55.43 -22.58
CA SER A 471 11.28 -55.52 -24.01
C SER A 471 12.47 -55.80 -24.94
N LYS A 472 13.69 -55.77 -24.40
CA LYS A 472 14.93 -56.04 -25.14
C LYS A 472 15.53 -57.41 -24.83
N ASP A 473 15.19 -57.97 -23.66
CA ASP A 473 15.35 -59.39 -23.32
C ASP A 473 14.17 -60.18 -23.92
#